data_AF-N9DSR0-F1
#
_entry.id   AF-N9DSR0-F1
#
_cell.length_a   1.000
_cell.length_b   1.000
_cell.length_c   1.000
_cell.angle_alpha   90.00
_cell.angle_beta   90.00
_cell.angle_gamma   90.00
#
_symmetry.space_group_name_H-M   'P 1'
#
loop_
_entity.id
_entity.type
_entity.pdbx_description
1 polymer ?
#
loop_
_entity_poly.entity_id
_entity_poly.type
_entity_poly.pdbx_seq_one_letter_code
_entity_poly.pdbx_strand_id
1 'polypeptide(L)'
;MYHKMKLLKSSLFEDSVENPALLNTINDQLKNKNTGINVVQDNSIENISTVRELEDFLIYDDQKDNSLLKTIIEQDVHSIYNEFNQVHEILFERMQRCLISPFWVKLNIIDKIYYFFIKDFDYDLKIKSKKFLRFNYKDTRKYYNNFVYRIHNLSLKSHINHILKYYDWLGRNNIPKYKKFYIGTGFGEIPYWSGNKNKTCIDLSSKSRKQRANLALVHLKNETDFVNFDLSKFVHILYEIKLITEGEYNIFIYGSEHRENIAFFKAGLSTQLINFLKEKKQLKNIAVTNGKLQGNKEFLIFMDTLDEMKKFEISRLL
;
A
#
# COMPACT_ATOMS: atom_id res chain seq x y z
N MET A 1 5.14 25.66 4.26
CA MET A 1 5.63 24.49 5.03
C MET A 1 7.11 24.19 4.78
N TYR A 2 7.61 24.37 3.55
CA TYR A 2 9.01 24.11 3.14
C TYR A 2 10.11 24.80 3.97
N HIS A 3 9.86 25.99 4.53
CA HIS A 3 10.88 26.74 5.30
C HIS A 3 11.13 26.23 6.73
N LYS A 4 10.23 25.41 7.31
CA LYS A 4 10.45 24.89 8.67
C LYS A 4 11.35 23.66 8.71
N MET A 5 11.44 22.88 7.62
CA MET A 5 12.40 21.76 7.53
C MET A 5 13.84 22.25 7.47
N LYS A 6 14.11 23.40 6.81
CA LYS A 6 15.45 24.03 6.83
C LYS A 6 15.89 24.44 8.25
N LEU A 7 14.96 24.76 9.14
CA LEU A 7 15.27 25.11 10.54
C LEU A 7 15.67 23.89 11.39
N LEU A 8 15.36 22.66 10.95
CA LEU A 8 15.70 21.42 11.69
C LEU A 8 17.14 20.95 11.43
N LYS A 9 17.79 21.42 10.36
CA LYS A 9 19.22 21.26 10.12
C LYS A 9 19.89 22.62 10.24
N SER A 10 20.11 23.09 11.48
CA SER A 10 21.22 23.99 11.69
C SER A 10 22.49 23.15 11.56
N SER A 11 23.26 23.35 10.49
CA SER A 11 24.65 22.90 10.41
C SER A 11 25.57 23.66 11.39
N LEU A 12 25.01 24.12 12.51
CA LEU A 12 25.68 24.81 13.61
C LEU A 12 26.26 23.82 14.63
N PHE A 13 25.87 22.54 14.56
CA PHE A 13 26.36 21.50 15.46
C PHE A 13 26.73 20.25 14.65
N GLU A 14 27.93 19.72 14.88
CA GLU A 14 28.27 18.35 14.51
C GLU A 14 27.51 17.41 15.43
N ASP A 15 26.72 16.50 14.86
CA ASP A 15 25.97 15.50 15.61
C ASP A 15 26.94 14.43 16.13
N SER A 16 27.25 14.48 17.43
CA SER A 16 28.05 13.45 18.08
C SER A 16 27.16 12.25 18.39
N VAL A 17 27.36 11.14 17.67
CA VAL A 17 26.63 9.90 17.92
C VAL A 17 27.02 9.34 19.29
N GLU A 18 26.23 9.63 20.33
CA GLU A 18 26.44 9.07 21.67
C GLU A 18 25.77 7.71 21.87
N ASN A 19 24.93 7.28 20.92
CA ASN A 19 24.22 6.00 21.01
C ASN A 19 25.22 4.83 20.91
N PRO A 20 25.41 4.03 21.98
CA PRO A 20 26.39 2.94 21.99
C PRO A 20 26.12 1.88 20.94
N ALA A 21 24.85 1.65 20.58
CA ALA A 21 24.49 0.68 19.54
C ALA A 21 24.94 1.16 18.15
N LEU A 22 24.77 2.45 17.86
CA LEU A 22 25.22 3.07 16.60
C LEU A 22 26.75 3.16 16.54
N LEU A 23 27.39 3.54 17.65
CA LEU A 23 28.85 3.54 17.80
C LEU A 23 29.46 2.15 17.61
N ASN A 24 28.82 1.10 18.13
CA ASN A 24 29.28 -0.28 17.94
C ASN A 24 29.16 -0.72 16.48
N THR A 25 28.08 -0.37 15.77
CA THR A 25 27.99 -0.64 14.32
C THR A 25 29.05 0.09 13.50
N ILE A 26 29.35 1.35 13.83
CA ILE A 26 30.40 2.13 13.14
C ILE A 26 31.79 1.56 13.44
N ASN A 27 32.05 1.18 14.70
CA ASN A 27 33.32 0.58 15.12
C ASN A 27 33.53 -0.83 14.56
N ASP A 28 32.47 -1.63 14.43
CA ASP A 28 32.53 -2.95 13.79
C ASP A 28 32.81 -2.84 12.28
N GLN A 29 32.28 -1.80 11.62
CA GLN A 29 32.63 -1.48 10.23
C GLN A 29 34.11 -1.09 10.08
N LEU A 30 34.69 -0.38 11.06
CA LEU A 30 36.10 0.02 11.06
C LEU A 30 37.04 -1.14 11.42
N LYS A 31 36.65 -2.05 12.31
CA LYS A 31 37.44 -3.26 12.64
C LYS A 31 37.57 -4.23 11.47
N ASN A 32 36.50 -4.39 10.67
CA ASN A 32 36.50 -5.29 9.51
C ASN A 32 37.37 -4.80 8.33
N LYS A 33 37.77 -3.52 8.29
CA LYS A 33 38.73 -3.01 7.29
C LYS A 33 40.13 -3.63 7.41
N ASN A 34 40.49 -4.16 8.58
CA ASN A 34 41.85 -4.67 8.85
C ASN A 34 42.00 -6.19 8.68
N THR A 35 40.93 -6.89 8.29
CA THR A 35 40.94 -8.34 8.02
C THR A 35 40.32 -8.58 6.67
N GLY A 36 41.16 -8.92 5.68
CA GLY A 36 40.80 -9.02 4.27
C GLY A 36 39.71 -10.05 3.94
N ILE A 37 38.44 -9.68 4.14
CA ILE A 37 37.26 -10.37 3.63
C ILE A 37 36.32 -9.32 3.01
N ASN A 38 36.67 -8.87 1.81
CA ASN A 38 35.92 -7.90 1.00
C ASN A 38 34.77 -8.57 0.22
N VAL A 39 33.68 -8.94 0.89
CA VAL A 39 32.45 -9.36 0.15
C VAL A 39 31.15 -8.78 0.72
N VAL A 40 31.14 -8.21 1.94
CA VAL A 40 29.89 -7.73 2.58
C VAL A 40 29.84 -6.21 2.79
N GLN A 41 30.98 -5.51 2.74
CA GLN A 41 31.04 -4.07 3.07
C GLN A 41 30.67 -3.13 1.93
N ASP A 42 30.99 -3.45 0.67
CA ASP A 42 30.77 -2.54 -0.47
C ASP A 42 29.28 -2.21 -0.67
N ASN A 43 28.41 -3.22 -0.61
CA ASN A 43 26.95 -3.02 -0.71
C ASN A 43 26.40 -2.10 0.39
N SER A 44 26.97 -2.12 1.60
CA SER A 44 26.45 -1.30 2.71
C SER A 44 26.84 0.17 2.60
N ILE A 45 28.03 0.46 2.06
CA ILE A 45 28.53 1.82 1.88
C ILE A 45 27.90 2.46 0.63
N GLU A 46 27.77 1.69 -0.46
CA GLU A 46 27.05 2.12 -1.68
C GLU A 46 25.57 2.41 -1.39
N ASN A 47 24.93 1.63 -0.52
CA ASN A 47 23.56 1.90 -0.10
C ASN A 47 23.44 3.20 0.74
N ILE A 48 24.46 3.55 1.54
CA ILE A 48 24.44 4.78 2.33
C ILE A 48 24.68 6.01 1.44
N SER A 49 25.62 5.92 0.48
CA SER A 49 25.89 7.03 -0.45
C SER A 49 24.68 7.30 -1.35
N THR A 50 24.07 6.26 -1.90
CA THR A 50 22.85 6.39 -2.73
C THR A 50 21.67 6.97 -1.95
N VAL A 51 21.46 6.57 -0.70
CA VAL A 51 20.41 7.16 0.16
C VAL A 51 20.68 8.65 0.40
N ARG A 52 21.93 9.04 0.68
CA ARG A 52 22.29 10.45 0.87
C ARG A 52 22.08 11.28 -0.40
N GLU A 53 22.46 10.75 -1.55
CA GLU A 53 22.24 11.42 -2.84
C GLU A 53 20.75 11.66 -3.12
N LEU A 54 19.89 10.67 -2.83
CA LEU A 54 18.44 10.80 -2.96
C LEU A 54 17.86 11.83 -1.97
N GLU A 55 18.32 11.83 -0.72
CA GLU A 55 17.90 12.83 0.27
C GLU A 55 18.32 14.25 -0.14
N ASP A 56 19.56 14.41 -0.58
CA ASP A 56 20.08 15.69 -1.03
C ASP A 56 19.32 16.19 -2.26
N PHE A 57 19.00 15.30 -3.20
CA PHE A 57 18.11 15.59 -4.33
C PHE A 57 16.73 16.09 -3.86
N LEU A 58 16.05 15.39 -2.94
CA LEU A 58 14.71 15.79 -2.48
C LEU A 58 14.69 17.13 -1.74
N ILE A 59 15.76 17.46 -1.00
CA ILE A 59 15.85 18.61 -0.10
C ILE A 59 16.36 19.86 -0.82
N TYR A 60 17.39 19.72 -1.65
CA TYR A 60 18.13 20.84 -2.23
C TYR A 60 17.84 21.08 -3.71
N ASP A 61 17.23 20.14 -4.44
CA ASP A 61 16.81 20.38 -5.83
C ASP A 61 15.57 21.29 -5.86
N ASP A 62 15.80 22.55 -6.26
CA ASP A 62 14.74 23.57 -6.44
C ASP A 62 14.22 23.59 -7.90
N GLN A 63 14.62 22.63 -8.74
CA GLN A 63 14.16 22.58 -10.13
C GLN A 63 12.68 22.20 -10.22
N LYS A 64 11.90 23.14 -10.77
CA LYS A 64 10.44 23.06 -10.90
C LYS A 64 9.96 21.95 -11.85
N ASP A 65 10.82 21.48 -12.76
CA ASP A 65 10.47 20.53 -13.83
C ASP A 65 10.57 19.05 -13.41
N ASN A 66 11.13 18.73 -12.23
CA ASN A 66 11.32 17.35 -11.75
C ASN A 66 10.17 16.80 -10.90
N SER A 67 8.95 17.34 -11.01
CA SER A 67 7.81 16.95 -10.15
C SER A 67 7.52 15.45 -10.20
N LEU A 68 7.61 14.80 -11.37
CA LEU A 68 7.38 13.36 -11.50
C LEU A 68 8.47 12.55 -10.78
N LEU A 69 9.73 12.86 -11.04
CA LEU A 69 10.89 12.18 -10.46
C LEU A 69 10.84 12.26 -8.93
N LYS A 70 10.60 13.47 -8.41
CA LYS A 70 10.49 13.74 -6.99
C LYS A 70 9.41 12.89 -6.33
N THR A 71 8.19 12.91 -6.85
CA THR A 71 7.09 12.14 -6.25
C THR A 71 7.33 10.63 -6.31
N ILE A 72 7.96 10.12 -7.38
CA ILE A 72 8.32 8.70 -7.47
C ILE A 72 9.36 8.31 -6.41
N ILE A 73 10.35 9.17 -6.15
CA ILE A 73 11.36 8.94 -5.13
C ILE A 73 10.75 9.02 -3.74
N GLU A 74 9.93 10.03 -3.45
CA GLU A 74 9.23 10.21 -2.16
C GLU A 74 8.36 9.00 -1.78
N GLN A 75 7.75 8.35 -2.78
CA GLN A 75 6.93 7.15 -2.56
C GLN A 75 7.73 5.84 -2.61
N ASP A 76 9.05 5.91 -2.80
CA ASP A 76 9.92 4.74 -2.96
C ASP A 76 9.39 3.80 -4.07
N VAL A 77 8.95 4.38 -5.18
CA VAL A 77 8.50 3.62 -6.35
C VAL A 77 9.65 3.40 -7.33
N HIS A 78 10.71 4.20 -7.28
CA HIS A 78 11.91 3.98 -8.09
C HIS A 78 12.56 2.60 -7.82
N SER A 79 12.53 2.13 -6.57
CA SER A 79 13.16 0.87 -6.13
C SER A 79 12.51 -0.39 -6.71
N ILE A 80 11.31 -0.28 -7.30
CA ILE A 80 10.61 -1.43 -7.90
C ILE A 80 11.15 -1.80 -9.28
N TYR A 81 11.90 -0.89 -9.93
CA TYR A 81 12.48 -1.06 -11.26
C TYR A 81 13.96 -1.40 -11.16
N ASN A 82 14.49 -2.10 -12.18
CA ASN A 82 15.91 -2.42 -12.22
C ASN A 82 16.72 -1.22 -12.73
N GLU A 83 16.31 -0.66 -13.87
CA GLU A 83 16.96 0.49 -14.53
C GLU A 83 16.06 1.73 -14.47
N PHE A 84 15.90 2.32 -13.27
CA PHE A 84 14.91 3.38 -13.06
C PHE A 84 15.12 4.62 -13.94
N ASN A 85 16.37 4.99 -14.27
CA ASN A 85 16.63 6.15 -15.12
C ASN A 85 15.97 6.04 -16.51
N GLN A 86 16.03 4.86 -17.13
CA GLN A 86 15.38 4.59 -18.42
C GLN A 86 13.84 4.56 -18.27
N VAL A 87 13.36 3.96 -17.18
CA VAL A 87 11.92 3.93 -16.87
C VAL A 87 11.38 5.35 -16.67
N HIS A 88 12.13 6.22 -16.00
CA HIS A 88 11.72 7.60 -15.74
C HIS A 88 11.47 8.39 -17.03
N GLU A 89 12.35 8.29 -18.02
CA GLU A 89 12.17 8.95 -19.32
C GLU A 89 10.86 8.51 -19.99
N ILE A 90 10.58 7.20 -20.00
CA ILE A 90 9.35 6.65 -20.57
C ILE A 90 8.11 7.09 -19.78
N LEU A 91 8.19 7.14 -18.45
CA LEU A 91 7.10 7.61 -17.59
C LEU A 91 6.81 9.09 -17.84
N PHE A 92 7.83 9.91 -18.05
CA PHE A 92 7.69 11.33 -18.39
C PHE A 92 6.93 11.50 -19.71
N GLU A 93 7.30 10.77 -20.75
CA GLU A 93 6.57 10.78 -22.03
C GLU A 93 5.13 10.26 -21.89
N ARG A 94 4.90 9.24 -21.05
CA ARG A 94 3.53 8.74 -20.76
C ARG A 94 2.69 9.81 -20.07
N MET A 95 3.26 10.55 -19.13
CA MET A 95 2.55 11.61 -18.40
C MET A 95 2.00 12.65 -19.38
N GLN A 96 2.83 13.15 -20.30
CA GLN A 96 2.42 14.13 -21.30
C GLN A 96 1.29 13.60 -22.20
N ARG A 97 1.38 12.34 -22.63
CA ARG A 97 0.33 11.70 -23.44
C ARG A 97 -0.98 11.49 -22.69
N CYS A 98 -0.92 11.15 -21.40
CA CYS A 98 -2.11 10.89 -20.59
C CYS A 98 -2.92 12.17 -20.33
N LEU A 99 -2.25 13.31 -20.15
CA LEU A 99 -2.91 14.61 -19.91
C LEU A 99 -3.84 15.04 -21.05
N ILE A 100 -3.54 14.65 -22.28
CA ILE A 100 -4.32 15.02 -23.48
C ILE A 100 -5.27 13.90 -23.97
N SER A 101 -5.21 12.70 -23.38
CA SER A 101 -5.90 11.53 -23.90
C SER A 101 -7.31 11.37 -23.33
N PRO A 102 -8.39 11.43 -24.15
CA PRO A 102 -9.75 11.15 -23.70
C PRO A 102 -9.95 9.71 -23.22
N PHE A 103 -9.10 8.79 -23.70
CA PHE A 103 -9.12 7.39 -23.27
C PHE A 103 -8.70 7.26 -21.80
N TRP A 104 -7.73 8.05 -21.36
CA TRP A 104 -7.22 8.01 -19.99
C TRP A 104 -8.30 8.30 -18.95
N VAL A 105 -9.15 9.29 -19.22
CA VAL A 105 -10.25 9.70 -18.33
C VAL A 105 -11.25 8.56 -18.09
N LYS A 106 -11.45 7.67 -19.06
CA LYS A 106 -12.41 6.56 -18.97
C LYS A 106 -11.87 5.34 -18.20
N LEU A 107 -10.58 5.29 -17.92
CA LEU A 107 -9.96 4.17 -17.22
C LEU A 107 -10.25 4.24 -15.72
N ASN A 108 -10.49 3.08 -15.10
CA ASN A 108 -10.46 3.00 -13.65
C ASN A 108 -9.01 3.11 -13.14
N ILE A 109 -8.86 3.37 -11.84
CA ILE A 109 -7.56 3.61 -11.20
C ILE A 109 -6.61 2.43 -11.37
N ILE A 110 -7.10 1.19 -11.29
CA ILE A 110 -6.26 0.00 -11.45
C ILE A 110 -5.73 -0.12 -12.88
N ASP A 111 -6.56 0.17 -13.88
CA ASP A 111 -6.11 0.22 -15.28
C ASP A 111 -5.12 1.38 -15.49
N LYS A 112 -5.34 2.56 -14.89
CA LYS A 112 -4.39 3.69 -14.92
C LYS A 112 -3.02 3.29 -14.35
N ILE A 113 -3.00 2.62 -13.19
CA ILE A 113 -1.76 2.08 -12.60
C ILE A 113 -1.06 1.14 -13.58
N TYR A 114 -1.82 0.22 -14.19
CA TYR A 114 -1.25 -0.71 -15.16
C TYR A 114 -0.63 0.01 -16.36
N TYR A 115 -1.39 0.89 -17.04
CA TYR A 115 -0.90 1.55 -18.25
C TYR A 115 0.26 2.50 -17.99
N PHE A 116 0.31 3.11 -16.80
CA PHE A 116 1.36 4.06 -16.46
C PHE A 116 2.62 3.36 -15.93
N PHE A 117 2.50 2.52 -14.89
CA PHE A 117 3.65 1.99 -14.14
C PHE A 117 4.03 0.54 -14.45
N ILE A 118 3.21 -0.23 -15.17
CA ILE A 118 3.44 -1.68 -15.31
C ILE A 118 3.66 -2.08 -16.76
N LYS A 119 2.79 -1.59 -17.65
CA LYS A 119 2.83 -1.93 -19.07
C LYS A 119 4.23 -1.64 -19.62
N ASP A 120 4.76 -2.57 -20.40
CA ASP A 120 6.07 -2.51 -21.06
C ASP A 120 7.30 -2.55 -20.12
N PHE A 121 7.12 -2.71 -18.80
CA PHE A 121 8.21 -2.80 -17.80
C PHE A 121 8.37 -4.20 -17.19
N ASP A 122 7.94 -5.24 -17.92
CA ASP A 122 7.96 -6.62 -17.44
C ASP A 122 9.37 -7.10 -17.04
N TYR A 123 10.40 -6.66 -17.77
CA TYR A 123 11.79 -7.01 -17.49
C TYR A 123 12.25 -6.46 -16.13
N ASP A 124 12.14 -5.14 -15.93
CA ASP A 124 12.47 -4.46 -14.68
C ASP A 124 11.72 -5.04 -13.48
N LEU A 125 10.40 -5.18 -13.63
CA LEU A 125 9.54 -5.70 -12.57
C LEU A 125 9.83 -7.17 -12.27
N LYS A 126 10.24 -7.99 -13.26
CA LYS A 126 10.58 -9.39 -13.01
C LYS A 126 11.84 -9.55 -12.15
N ILE A 127 12.78 -8.62 -12.21
CA ILE A 127 14.01 -8.68 -11.43
C ILE A 127 13.75 -8.24 -9.99
N LYS A 128 13.13 -7.06 -9.80
CA LYS A 128 12.98 -6.44 -8.48
C LYS A 128 11.62 -6.71 -7.82
N SER A 129 10.52 -6.69 -8.58
CA SER A 129 9.16 -6.62 -8.03
C SER A 129 8.11 -7.49 -8.76
N LYS A 130 8.34 -8.81 -8.78
CA LYS A 130 7.50 -9.81 -9.48
C LYS A 130 6.01 -9.74 -9.14
N LYS A 131 5.67 -9.23 -7.94
CA LYS A 131 4.29 -9.10 -7.46
C LYS A 131 3.41 -8.23 -8.35
N PHE A 132 3.98 -7.26 -9.09
CA PHE A 132 3.21 -6.39 -9.98
C PHE A 132 2.90 -7.01 -11.35
N LEU A 133 3.64 -8.04 -11.77
CA LEU A 133 3.40 -8.73 -13.05
C LEU A 133 2.00 -9.37 -13.14
N ARG A 134 1.34 -9.60 -12.00
CA ARG A 134 -0.04 -10.09 -11.97
C ARG A 134 -1.05 -9.15 -12.65
N PHE A 135 -0.74 -7.85 -12.75
CA PHE A 135 -1.59 -6.86 -13.39
C PHE A 135 -1.57 -6.91 -14.93
N ASN A 136 -0.66 -7.69 -15.53
CA ASN A 136 -0.71 -7.98 -16.98
C ASN A 136 -2.00 -8.71 -17.36
N TYR A 137 -2.56 -9.50 -16.44
CA TYR A 137 -3.83 -10.18 -16.63
C TYR A 137 -5.02 -9.23 -16.36
N LYS A 138 -5.90 -9.07 -17.35
CA LYS A 138 -7.10 -8.23 -17.26
C LYS A 138 -8.03 -8.66 -16.10
N ASP A 139 -8.14 -9.96 -15.85
CA ASP A 139 -8.96 -10.50 -14.76
C ASP A 139 -8.44 -10.06 -13.38
N THR A 140 -7.12 -9.98 -13.22
CA THR A 140 -6.50 -9.44 -11.99
C THR A 140 -6.85 -7.98 -11.80
N ARG A 141 -6.78 -7.17 -12.86
CA ARG A 141 -7.15 -5.74 -12.76
C ARG A 141 -8.62 -5.57 -12.38
N LYS A 142 -9.52 -6.33 -13.01
CA LYS A 142 -10.94 -6.37 -12.65
C LYS A 142 -11.16 -6.82 -11.20
N TYR A 143 -10.40 -7.82 -10.72
CA TYR A 143 -10.45 -8.25 -9.34
C TYR A 143 -10.09 -7.13 -8.37
N TYR A 144 -8.95 -6.44 -8.57
CA TYR A 144 -8.53 -5.35 -7.69
C TYR A 144 -9.47 -4.15 -7.73
N ASN A 145 -10.00 -3.81 -8.91
CA ASN A 145 -10.96 -2.72 -9.03
C ASN A 145 -12.19 -2.96 -8.14
N ASN A 146 -12.71 -4.20 -8.14
CA ASN A 146 -13.80 -4.57 -7.25
C ASN A 146 -13.36 -4.76 -5.79
N PHE A 147 -12.10 -5.16 -5.55
CA PHE A 147 -11.57 -5.39 -4.22
C PHE A 147 -11.41 -4.08 -3.44
N VAL A 148 -10.92 -3.01 -4.07
CA VAL A 148 -10.87 -1.65 -3.49
C VAL A 148 -12.26 -1.23 -3.00
N TYR A 149 -13.29 -1.42 -3.83
CA TYR A 149 -14.67 -1.15 -3.42
C TYR A 149 -15.09 -2.00 -2.21
N ARG A 150 -14.74 -3.28 -2.18
CA ARG A 150 -15.11 -4.19 -1.07
C ARG A 150 -14.40 -3.85 0.23
N ILE A 151 -13.14 -3.42 0.20
CA ILE A 151 -12.39 -3.03 1.40
C ILE A 151 -13.15 -1.94 2.16
N HIS A 152 -13.67 -0.94 1.44
CA HIS A 152 -14.34 0.21 2.03
C HIS A 152 -15.79 -0.07 2.44
N ASN A 153 -16.48 -0.98 1.76
CA ASN A 153 -17.94 -1.14 1.91
C ASN A 153 -18.40 -2.42 2.60
N LEU A 154 -17.58 -3.48 2.64
CA LEU A 154 -17.99 -4.75 3.24
C LEU A 154 -17.43 -4.90 4.65
N SER A 155 -18.24 -5.42 5.56
CA SER A 155 -17.77 -5.91 6.87
C SER A 155 -16.75 -7.04 6.70
N LEU A 156 -15.88 -7.22 7.70
CA LEU A 156 -14.89 -8.31 7.71
C LEU A 156 -15.53 -9.68 7.43
N LYS A 157 -16.66 -9.98 8.10
CA LYS A 157 -17.43 -11.22 7.90
C LYS A 157 -17.92 -11.36 6.45
N SER A 158 -18.48 -10.31 5.88
CA SER A 158 -18.97 -10.32 4.49
C SER A 158 -17.84 -10.49 3.49
N HIS A 159 -16.69 -9.86 3.73
CA HIS A 159 -15.52 -9.98 2.87
C HIS A 159 -14.93 -11.40 2.93
N ILE A 160 -14.76 -11.98 4.13
CA ILE A 160 -14.32 -13.37 4.30
C ILE A 160 -15.28 -14.33 3.59
N ASN A 161 -16.60 -14.13 3.72
CA ASN A 161 -17.59 -14.95 3.04
C ASN A 161 -17.47 -14.87 1.51
N HIS A 162 -17.11 -13.71 0.95
CA HIS A 162 -16.88 -13.57 -0.49
C HIS A 162 -15.68 -14.42 -0.95
N ILE A 163 -14.57 -14.39 -0.21
CA ILE A 163 -13.38 -15.20 -0.50
C ILE A 163 -13.69 -16.69 -0.31
N LEU A 164 -14.42 -17.05 0.74
CA LEU A 164 -14.83 -18.43 1.00
C LEU A 164 -15.68 -19.02 -0.12
N LYS A 165 -16.61 -18.25 -0.69
CA LYS A 165 -17.39 -18.70 -1.86
C LYS A 165 -16.48 -19.06 -3.03
N TYR A 166 -15.45 -18.25 -3.28
CA TYR A 166 -14.46 -18.56 -4.31
C TYR A 166 -13.63 -19.79 -3.97
N TYR A 167 -13.21 -19.96 -2.72
CA TYR A 167 -12.48 -21.16 -2.29
C TYR A 167 -13.33 -22.44 -2.34
N ASP A 168 -14.61 -22.36 -1.98
CA ASP A 168 -15.54 -23.48 -2.09
C ASP A 168 -15.77 -23.84 -3.56
N TRP A 169 -15.86 -22.85 -4.45
CA TRP A 169 -15.88 -23.09 -5.89
C TRP A 169 -14.59 -23.75 -6.37
N LEU A 170 -13.42 -23.23 -6.01
CA LEU A 170 -12.12 -23.83 -6.37
C LEU A 170 -12.00 -25.28 -5.87
N GLY A 171 -12.38 -25.55 -4.62
CA GLY A 171 -12.29 -26.88 -4.02
C GLY A 171 -13.23 -27.92 -4.63
N ARG A 172 -14.34 -27.49 -5.24
CA ARG A 172 -15.27 -28.38 -5.98
C ARG A 172 -14.84 -28.62 -7.43
N ASN A 173 -14.01 -27.72 -7.99
CA ASN A 173 -13.54 -27.87 -9.35
C ASN A 173 -12.36 -28.86 -9.42
N ASN A 174 -12.47 -29.88 -10.27
CA ASN A 174 -11.44 -30.91 -10.41
C ASN A 174 -10.29 -30.53 -11.36
N ILE A 175 -10.24 -29.28 -11.84
CA ILE A 175 -9.20 -28.82 -12.76
C ILE A 175 -7.85 -28.77 -12.03
N PRO A 176 -6.80 -29.47 -12.50
CA PRO A 176 -5.51 -29.57 -11.78
C PRO A 176 -4.86 -28.23 -11.44
N LYS A 177 -5.04 -27.21 -12.29
CA LYS A 177 -4.54 -25.84 -12.05
C LYS A 177 -5.14 -25.19 -10.79
N TYR A 178 -6.39 -25.50 -10.47
CA TYR A 178 -7.11 -24.91 -9.33
C TYR A 178 -6.84 -25.61 -8.00
N LYS A 179 -6.20 -26.77 -8.03
CA LYS A 179 -5.69 -27.47 -6.83
C LYS A 179 -4.40 -26.87 -6.28
N LYS A 180 -3.79 -25.91 -6.99
CA LYS A 180 -2.56 -25.23 -6.58
C LYS A 180 -2.85 -23.75 -6.37
N PHE A 181 -3.25 -23.40 -5.15
CA PHE A 181 -3.61 -22.02 -4.81
C PHE A 181 -2.51 -21.34 -4.00
N TYR A 182 -2.09 -20.15 -4.43
CA TYR A 182 -1.08 -19.35 -3.72
C TYR A 182 -1.75 -18.31 -2.83
N ILE A 183 -1.34 -18.24 -1.56
CA ILE A 183 -1.83 -17.24 -0.57
C ILE A 183 -0.70 -16.33 -0.07
N GLY A 184 0.52 -16.88 0.00
CA GLY A 184 1.69 -16.22 0.53
C GLY A 184 2.81 -17.23 0.74
N THR A 185 4.04 -16.74 0.77
CA THR A 185 5.24 -17.58 0.90
C THR A 185 5.23 -18.44 2.16
N GLY A 186 4.70 -17.93 3.27
CA GLY A 186 4.66 -18.63 4.56
C GLY A 186 3.53 -19.66 4.75
N PHE A 187 2.60 -19.77 3.79
CA PHE A 187 1.40 -20.61 3.94
C PHE A 187 1.36 -21.80 2.97
N GLY A 188 2.39 -21.99 2.15
CA GLY A 188 2.45 -23.07 1.18
C GLY A 188 2.69 -24.44 1.83
N GLU A 189 1.97 -25.45 1.35
CA GLU A 189 2.10 -26.85 1.78
C GLU A 189 2.61 -27.77 0.67
N ILE A 190 2.31 -27.42 -0.59
CA ILE A 190 2.70 -28.14 -1.80
C ILE A 190 3.53 -27.24 -2.73
N PRO A 191 4.48 -27.81 -3.49
CA PRO A 191 5.23 -27.04 -4.48
C PRO A 191 4.37 -26.73 -5.71
N TYR A 192 4.66 -25.61 -6.37
CA TYR A 192 3.95 -25.23 -7.60
C TYR A 192 4.21 -26.23 -8.75
N TRP A 193 5.45 -26.74 -8.87
CA TRP A 193 5.85 -27.77 -9.84
C TRP A 193 6.68 -28.86 -9.15
N SER A 194 6.68 -30.08 -9.70
CA SER A 194 7.30 -31.30 -9.14
C SER A 194 8.82 -31.24 -8.91
N GLY A 195 9.50 -30.18 -9.35
CA GLY A 195 10.94 -29.95 -9.14
C GLY A 195 11.26 -28.78 -8.20
N ASN A 196 10.26 -28.05 -7.71
CA ASN A 196 10.49 -26.94 -6.80
C ASN A 196 10.52 -27.44 -5.35
N LYS A 197 11.59 -27.16 -4.60
CA LYS A 197 11.70 -27.51 -3.18
C LYS A 197 10.81 -26.63 -2.31
N ASN A 198 10.48 -25.43 -2.78
CA ASN A 198 9.71 -24.46 -2.00
C ASN A 198 8.21 -24.78 -2.07
N LYS A 199 7.63 -25.07 -0.92
CA LYS A 199 6.19 -25.20 -0.74
C LYS A 199 5.58 -23.81 -0.74
N THR A 200 4.84 -23.48 -1.79
CA THR A 200 4.25 -22.14 -1.97
C THR A 200 2.73 -22.18 -2.18
N CYS A 201 2.18 -23.36 -2.46
CA CYS A 201 0.78 -23.53 -2.83
C CYS A 201 0.05 -24.37 -1.81
N ILE A 202 -1.28 -24.26 -1.81
CA ILE A 202 -2.20 -25.01 -0.95
C ILE A 202 -3.24 -25.66 -1.85
N ASP A 203 -3.60 -26.90 -1.53
CA ASP A 203 -4.78 -27.55 -2.10
C ASP A 203 -6.01 -27.28 -1.22
N LEU A 204 -6.94 -26.45 -1.71
CA LEU A 204 -8.17 -26.08 -1.00
C LEU A 204 -9.20 -27.22 -0.92
N SER A 205 -9.09 -28.24 -1.77
CA SER A 205 -10.03 -29.38 -1.79
C SER A 205 -9.85 -30.28 -0.57
N SER A 206 -8.63 -30.35 -0.03
CA SER A 206 -8.30 -31.13 1.17
C SER A 206 -8.59 -30.41 2.49
N LYS A 207 -9.05 -29.15 2.44
CA LYS A 207 -9.21 -28.30 3.63
C LYS A 207 -10.63 -28.33 4.17
N SER A 208 -10.72 -28.45 5.49
CA SER A 208 -11.97 -28.22 6.22
C SER A 208 -12.45 -26.78 6.06
N ARG A 209 -13.74 -26.53 6.30
CA ARG A 209 -14.31 -25.19 6.24
C ARG A 209 -13.63 -24.21 7.21
N LYS A 210 -13.27 -24.67 8.42
CA LYS A 210 -12.54 -23.85 9.41
C LYS A 210 -11.15 -23.45 8.90
N GLN A 211 -10.41 -24.38 8.32
CA GLN A 211 -9.12 -24.08 7.69
C GLN A 211 -9.27 -23.10 6.52
N ARG A 212 -10.26 -23.30 5.64
CA ARG A 212 -10.55 -22.37 4.54
C ARG A 212 -10.88 -20.96 5.04
N ALA A 213 -11.62 -20.84 6.15
CA ALA A 213 -11.94 -19.55 6.74
C ALA A 213 -10.70 -18.82 7.27
N ASN A 214 -9.79 -19.54 7.95
CA ASN A 214 -8.52 -18.97 8.40
C ASN A 214 -7.64 -18.53 7.21
N LEU A 215 -7.56 -19.36 6.18
CA LEU A 215 -6.84 -19.00 4.95
C LEU A 215 -7.46 -17.80 4.22
N ALA A 216 -8.78 -17.66 4.26
CA ALA A 216 -9.48 -16.51 3.69
C ALA A 216 -9.17 -15.22 4.47
N LEU A 217 -9.08 -15.29 5.80
CA LEU A 217 -8.68 -14.17 6.64
C LEU A 217 -7.25 -13.70 6.33
N VAL A 218 -6.31 -14.63 6.23
CA VAL A 218 -4.91 -14.33 5.88
C VAL A 218 -4.83 -13.73 4.47
N HIS A 219 -5.51 -14.34 3.49
CA HIS A 219 -5.53 -13.83 2.13
C HIS A 219 -6.13 -12.42 2.07
N LEU A 220 -7.23 -12.17 2.80
CA LEU A 220 -7.82 -10.84 2.93
C LEU A 220 -6.82 -9.82 3.48
N LYS A 221 -6.11 -10.16 4.56
CA LYS A 221 -5.09 -9.28 5.13
C LYS A 221 -3.99 -8.97 4.12
N ASN A 222 -3.41 -9.99 3.49
CA ASN A 222 -2.33 -9.83 2.51
C ASN A 222 -2.74 -8.92 1.34
N GLU A 223 -3.95 -9.10 0.82
CA GLU A 223 -4.43 -8.28 -0.30
C GLU A 223 -4.83 -6.87 0.14
N THR A 224 -5.33 -6.71 1.36
CA THR A 224 -5.61 -5.38 1.93
C THR A 224 -4.32 -4.60 2.15
N ASP A 225 -3.30 -5.23 2.74
CA ASP A 225 -1.98 -4.64 2.93
C ASP A 225 -1.37 -4.25 1.58
N PHE A 226 -1.44 -5.13 0.57
CA PHE A 226 -0.97 -4.81 -0.77
C PHE A 226 -1.67 -3.59 -1.38
N VAL A 227 -3.00 -3.49 -1.28
CA VAL A 227 -3.71 -2.30 -1.80
C VAL A 227 -3.29 -1.04 -1.04
N ASN A 228 -3.24 -1.12 0.29
CA ASN A 228 -3.01 0.04 1.16
C ASN A 228 -1.57 0.53 1.17
N PHE A 229 -0.57 -0.33 0.91
CA PHE A 229 0.85 0.03 0.97
C PHE A 229 1.55 0.01 -0.38
N ASP A 230 1.15 -0.85 -1.32
CA ASP A 230 1.81 -0.94 -2.62
C ASP A 230 1.04 -0.14 -3.68
N LEU A 231 -0.27 -0.35 -3.81
CA LEU A 231 -1.04 0.36 -4.84
C LEU A 231 -1.30 1.83 -4.49
N SER A 232 -1.49 2.14 -3.21
CA SER A 232 -1.71 3.51 -2.74
C SER A 232 -0.57 4.46 -3.13
N LYS A 233 0.69 3.98 -3.13
CA LYS A 233 1.86 4.73 -3.60
C LYS A 233 1.69 5.20 -5.04
N PHE A 234 1.27 4.31 -5.94
CA PHE A 234 0.99 4.67 -7.33
C PHE A 234 -0.15 5.67 -7.44
N VAL A 235 -1.22 5.48 -6.67
CA VAL A 235 -2.37 6.39 -6.67
C VAL A 235 -1.97 7.79 -6.17
N HIS A 236 -1.13 7.86 -5.15
CA HIS A 236 -0.59 9.12 -4.66
C HIS A 236 0.27 9.81 -5.72
N ILE A 237 1.17 9.09 -6.40
CA ILE A 237 1.96 9.65 -7.50
C ILE A 237 1.04 10.23 -8.59
N LEU A 238 0.07 9.43 -9.07
CA LEU A 238 -0.87 9.88 -10.11
C LEU A 238 -1.65 11.14 -9.69
N TYR A 239 -1.95 11.28 -8.40
CA TYR A 239 -2.66 12.44 -7.88
C TYR A 239 -1.76 13.69 -7.85
N GLU A 240 -0.55 13.58 -7.31
CA GLU A 240 0.39 14.71 -7.23
C GLU A 240 0.77 15.25 -8.62
N ILE A 241 0.96 14.36 -9.61
CA ILE A 241 1.23 14.74 -11.00
C ILE A 241 -0.04 15.08 -11.81
N LYS A 242 -1.21 15.14 -11.14
CA LYS A 242 -2.51 15.56 -11.72
C LYS A 242 -3.04 14.67 -12.85
N LEU A 243 -2.66 13.39 -12.87
CA LEU A 243 -3.24 12.40 -13.80
C LEU A 243 -4.53 11.76 -13.28
N ILE A 244 -4.87 11.93 -12.01
CA ILE A 244 -6.18 11.60 -11.45
C ILE A 244 -6.75 12.78 -10.68
N THR A 245 -8.07 12.80 -10.56
CA THR A 245 -8.79 13.83 -9.80
C THR A 245 -8.72 13.57 -8.29
N GLU A 246 -8.98 14.60 -7.49
CA GLU A 246 -9.12 14.47 -6.03
C GLU A 246 -10.24 13.47 -5.66
N GLY A 247 -11.35 13.45 -6.41
CA GLY A 247 -12.44 12.49 -6.22
C GLY A 247 -11.98 11.05 -6.41
N GLU A 248 -11.29 10.75 -7.51
CA GLU A 248 -10.72 9.43 -7.77
C GLU A 248 -9.74 9.00 -6.67
N TYR A 249 -8.85 9.89 -6.25
CA TYR A 249 -7.92 9.64 -5.14
C TYR A 249 -8.69 9.33 -3.85
N ASN A 250 -9.68 10.15 -3.50
CA ASN A 250 -10.46 10.00 -2.28
C ASN A 250 -11.31 8.72 -2.26
N ILE A 251 -11.89 8.31 -3.39
CA ILE A 251 -12.60 7.03 -3.52
C ILE A 251 -11.64 5.87 -3.27
N PHE A 252 -10.44 5.91 -3.85
CA PHE A 252 -9.49 4.82 -3.69
C PHE A 252 -8.97 4.71 -2.25
N ILE A 253 -8.56 5.83 -1.67
CA ILE A 253 -7.89 5.86 -0.37
C ILE A 253 -8.90 5.78 0.79
N TYR A 254 -10.02 6.50 0.71
CA TYR A 254 -10.97 6.66 1.81
C TYR A 254 -12.33 5.99 1.54
N GLY A 255 -12.58 5.53 0.31
CA GLY A 255 -13.87 4.94 -0.07
C GLY A 255 -15.00 5.95 -0.22
N SER A 256 -14.71 7.26 -0.24
CA SER A 256 -15.71 8.32 -0.24
C SER A 256 -15.16 9.63 -0.77
N GLU A 257 -15.96 10.39 -1.53
CA GLU A 257 -15.64 11.75 -1.98
C GLU A 257 -16.15 12.84 -1.03
N HIS A 258 -17.07 12.51 -0.12
CA HIS A 258 -17.63 13.48 0.83
C HIS A 258 -16.59 13.90 1.87
N ARG A 259 -16.29 15.20 1.94
CA ARG A 259 -15.29 15.77 2.86
C ARG A 259 -15.52 15.39 4.32
N GLU A 260 -16.77 15.38 4.79
CA GLU A 260 -17.12 14.98 6.16
C GLU A 260 -16.70 13.55 6.46
N ASN A 261 -17.00 12.61 5.56
CA ASN A 261 -16.57 11.21 5.68
C ASN A 261 -15.05 11.08 5.72
N ILE A 262 -14.35 11.85 4.89
CA ILE A 262 -12.88 11.84 4.84
C ILE A 262 -12.31 12.36 6.16
N ALA A 263 -12.91 13.41 6.75
CA ALA A 263 -12.51 13.94 8.04
C ALA A 263 -12.68 12.90 9.16
N PHE A 264 -13.82 12.19 9.18
CA PHE A 264 -14.07 11.10 10.12
C PHE A 264 -13.08 9.93 9.95
N PHE A 265 -12.76 9.57 8.70
CA PHE A 265 -11.78 8.54 8.42
C PHE A 265 -10.39 8.93 8.90
N LYS A 266 -9.96 10.17 8.63
CA LYS A 266 -8.68 10.71 9.10
C LYS A 266 -8.60 10.81 10.63
N ALA A 267 -9.74 10.96 11.31
CA ALA A 267 -9.84 10.88 12.77
C ALA A 267 -9.81 9.44 13.32
N GLY A 268 -9.70 8.43 12.45
CA GLY A 268 -9.53 7.02 12.83
C GLY A 268 -10.79 6.16 12.74
N LEU A 269 -11.92 6.69 12.29
CA LEU A 269 -13.13 5.88 12.07
C LEU A 269 -12.98 5.01 10.81
N SER A 270 -13.30 3.72 10.94
CA SER A 270 -13.39 2.84 9.77
C SER A 270 -14.57 3.25 8.87
N THR A 271 -14.47 3.04 7.56
CA THR A 271 -15.57 3.34 6.62
C THR A 271 -16.86 2.60 6.96
N GLN A 272 -16.75 1.38 7.50
CA GLN A 272 -17.88 0.60 8.00
C GLN A 272 -18.58 1.30 9.17
N LEU A 273 -17.82 1.84 10.11
CA LEU A 273 -18.34 2.56 11.26
C LEU A 273 -18.98 3.89 10.84
N ILE A 274 -18.37 4.60 9.88
CA ILE A 274 -18.95 5.81 9.29
C ILE A 274 -20.30 5.49 8.62
N ASN A 275 -20.38 4.41 7.85
CA ASN A 275 -21.62 3.97 7.21
C ASN A 275 -22.69 3.57 8.25
N PHE A 276 -22.31 2.84 9.30
CA PHE A 276 -23.20 2.53 10.42
C PHE A 276 -23.74 3.79 11.11
N LEU A 277 -22.87 4.77 11.39
CA LEU A 277 -23.25 6.03 12.00
C LEU A 277 -24.13 6.89 11.07
N LYS A 278 -23.94 6.80 9.74
CA LYS A 278 -24.86 7.39 8.75
C LYS A 278 -26.24 6.76 8.81
N GLU A 279 -26.32 5.43 8.80
CA GLU A 279 -27.59 4.70 8.87
C GLU A 279 -28.36 5.06 10.16
N LYS A 280 -27.65 5.24 11.27
CA LYS A 280 -28.22 5.66 12.56
C LYS A 280 -28.44 7.17 12.69
N LYS A 281 -28.15 7.95 11.64
CA LYS A 281 -28.26 9.41 11.61
C LYS A 281 -27.48 10.11 12.75
N GLN A 282 -26.36 9.53 13.16
CA GLN A 282 -25.54 10.01 14.28
C GLN A 282 -24.35 10.87 13.85
N LEU A 283 -23.98 10.90 12.56
CA LEU A 283 -22.85 11.73 12.12
C LEU A 283 -23.00 13.22 12.46
N LYS A 284 -24.23 13.75 12.44
CA LYS A 284 -24.52 15.15 12.84
C LYS A 284 -24.18 15.46 14.31
N ASN A 285 -24.07 14.42 15.14
CA ASN A 285 -23.82 14.53 16.57
C ASN A 285 -22.34 14.36 16.92
N ILE A 286 -21.48 14.25 15.91
CA ILE A 286 -20.03 14.05 16.03
C ILE A 286 -19.32 15.16 15.24
N ALA A 287 -18.36 15.82 15.88
CA ALA A 287 -17.46 16.77 15.24
C ALA A 287 -16.03 16.25 15.27
N VAL A 288 -15.21 16.67 14.28
CA VAL A 288 -13.76 16.43 14.30
C VAL A 288 -13.08 17.76 14.65
N THR A 289 -12.51 17.85 15.84
CA THR A 289 -11.78 19.05 16.32
C THR A 289 -10.33 18.67 16.56
N ASN A 290 -9.39 19.33 15.87
CA ASN A 290 -7.95 19.03 15.95
C ASN A 290 -7.60 17.54 15.72
N GLY A 291 -8.34 16.87 14.82
CA GLY A 291 -8.13 15.45 14.50
C GLY A 291 -8.69 14.46 15.52
N LYS A 292 -9.38 14.92 16.57
CA LYS A 292 -10.09 14.07 17.55
C LYS A 292 -11.59 14.12 17.35
N LEU A 293 -12.28 13.01 17.61
CA LEU A 293 -13.74 12.97 17.59
C LEU A 293 -14.30 13.59 18.86
N GLN A 294 -15.35 14.39 18.72
CA GLN A 294 -16.09 14.95 19.84
C GLN A 294 -17.58 14.72 19.62
N GLY A 295 -18.18 13.89 20.48
CA GLY A 295 -19.61 13.65 20.49
C GLY A 295 -20.35 14.66 21.37
N ASN A 296 -21.53 15.09 20.94
CA ASN A 296 -22.43 15.86 21.80
C ASN A 296 -23.16 14.94 22.81
N LYS A 297 -24.00 15.51 23.68
CA LYS A 297 -24.76 14.75 24.68
C LYS A 297 -25.66 13.67 24.06
N GLU A 298 -26.29 13.94 22.92
CA GLU A 298 -27.12 12.94 22.22
C GLU A 298 -26.28 11.76 21.74
N PHE A 299 -25.05 12.01 21.27
CA PHE A 299 -24.14 10.95 20.85
C PHE A 299 -23.72 10.04 21.99
N LEU A 300 -23.45 10.62 23.17
CA LEU A 300 -23.09 9.85 24.36
C LEU A 300 -24.24 8.94 24.81
N ILE A 301 -25.48 9.45 24.78
CA ILE A 301 -26.68 8.64 25.08
C ILE A 301 -26.83 7.52 24.04
N PHE A 302 -26.60 7.81 22.76
CA PHE A 302 -26.61 6.79 21.71
C PHE A 302 -25.54 5.72 21.94
N MET A 303 -24.33 6.09 22.37
CA MET A 303 -23.26 5.12 22.65
C MET A 303 -23.65 4.09 23.72
N ASP A 304 -24.47 4.47 24.69
CA ASP A 304 -24.94 3.54 25.73
C ASP A 304 -25.94 2.49 25.20
N THR A 305 -26.48 2.70 23.99
CA THR A 305 -27.35 1.72 23.32
C THR A 305 -26.58 0.72 22.45
N LEU A 306 -25.27 0.91 22.27
CA LEU A 306 -24.43 0.06 21.43
C LEU A 306 -23.97 -1.19 22.15
N ASP A 307 -23.68 -2.24 21.37
CA ASP A 307 -22.94 -3.39 21.88
C ASP A 307 -21.53 -3.01 22.35
N GLU A 308 -20.98 -3.77 23.30
CA GLU A 308 -19.68 -3.48 23.92
C GLU A 308 -18.55 -3.32 22.90
N MET A 309 -18.56 -4.10 21.82
CA MET A 309 -17.51 -4.05 20.80
C MET A 309 -17.53 -2.72 20.04
N LYS A 310 -18.70 -2.27 19.57
CA LYS A 310 -18.84 -0.97 18.90
C LYS A 310 -18.58 0.19 19.85
N LYS A 311 -19.06 0.09 21.10
CA LYS A 311 -18.81 1.10 22.13
C LYS A 311 -17.30 1.27 22.36
N PHE A 312 -16.56 0.17 22.49
CA PHE A 312 -15.11 0.17 22.62
C PHE A 312 -14.39 0.79 21.42
N GLU A 313 -14.79 0.43 20.19
CA GLU A 313 -14.17 0.97 18.97
C GLU A 313 -14.32 2.49 18.87
N ILE A 314 -15.51 3.02 19.18
CA ILE A 314 -15.79 4.46 19.15
C ILE A 314 -15.13 5.18 20.33
N SER A 315 -15.19 4.61 21.54
CA SER A 315 -14.67 5.26 22.76
C SER A 315 -13.16 5.45 22.75
N ARG A 316 -12.42 4.67 21.96
CA ARG A 316 -10.97 4.84 21.79
C ARG A 316 -10.61 6.12 21.00
N LEU A 317 -11.56 6.66 20.25
CA LEU A 317 -11.36 7.77 19.30
C LEU A 317 -11.95 9.10 19.79
N LEU A 318 -12.80 9.05 20.83
CA LEU A 318 -13.27 10.18 21.64
C LEU A 318 -12.20 10.54 22.68
#